data_AF-W6UK52-F1
#
_entry.id   AF-W6UK52-F1
#
_cell.length_a   1.000
_cell.length_b   1.000
_cell.length_c   1.000
_cell.angle_alpha   90.00
_cell.angle_beta   90.00
_cell.angle_gamma   90.00
#
_symmetry.space_group_name_H-M   'P 1'
#
loop_
_entity.id
_entity.type
_entity.pdbx_description
1 polymer ?
#
loop_
_entity_poly.entity_id
_entity_poly.type
_entity_poly.pdbx_seq_one_letter_code
_entity_poly.pdbx_strand_id
1 'polypeptide(L)' 'MNRGGRVVIMTNEYSRVGSTLAMAYLIAGEGKSLKEAWATLRKAYLALRPRWEFLERLAAFEQKVKNLCDPAEITDEDFL' A
#
# COMPACT_ATOMS: atom_id res chain seq x y z
N MET A 1 18.84 15.24 -2.71
CA MET A 1 18.09 15.94 -3.79
C MET A 1 17.01 14.99 -4.30
N ASN A 2 15.73 15.27 -4.02
CA ASN A 2 14.62 14.56 -4.65
C ASN A 2 14.56 15.00 -6.12
N ARG A 3 14.76 14.06 -7.06
CA ARG A 3 14.52 14.32 -8.48
C ARG A 3 13.02 14.35 -8.69
N GLY A 4 12.42 15.55 -8.72
CA GLY A 4 11.00 15.72 -8.99
C GLY A 4 10.64 15.12 -10.35
N GLY A 5 9.87 14.04 -10.34
CA GLY A 5 9.46 13.31 -11.53
C GLY A 5 8.21 12.48 -11.25
N ARG A 6 7.43 12.19 -12.30
CA ARG A 6 6.28 11.29 -12.21
C ARG A 6 6.73 9.87 -12.54
N VAL A 7 6.33 8.91 -11.72
CA VAL A 7 6.64 7.49 -11.90
C VAL A 7 5.35 6.75 -12.26
N VAL A 8 5.42 5.88 -13.27
CA VAL A 8 4.34 4.97 -13.65
C VAL A 8 4.77 3.55 -13.29
N ILE A 9 3.97 2.86 -12.49
CA ILE A 9 4.17 1.45 -12.16
C ILE A 9 3.30 0.63 -13.10
N MET A 10 3.92 -0.08 -14.04
CA MET A 10 3.21 -0.99 -14.94
C MET A 10 3.40 -2.44 -14.47
N THR A 11 2.29 -3.13 -14.21
CA THR A 11 2.27 -4.56 -13.90
C THR A 11 1.24 -5.24 -14.78
N ASN A 12 1.42 -6.54 -15.07
CA ASN A 12 0.35 -7.31 -15.69
C ASN A 12 -0.88 -7.34 -14.75
N GLU A 13 -2.08 -7.33 -15.34
CA GLU A 13 -3.36 -7.19 -14.62
C GLU A 13 -3.57 -8.27 -13.54
N TYR A 14 -2.97 -9.44 -13.74
CA TYR A 14 -3.12 -10.60 -12.88
C TYR A 14 -2.34 -10.54 -11.56
N SER A 15 -1.24 -9.78 -11.52
CA SER A 15 -0.34 -9.82 -10.36
C SER A 15 -0.83 -8.96 -9.19
N ARG A 16 -1.66 -7.92 -9.44
CA ARG A 16 -2.04 -6.90 -8.44
C ARG A 16 -0.84 -6.28 -7.69
N VAL A 17 0.37 -6.45 -8.21
CA VAL A 17 1.62 -5.98 -7.59
C VAL A 17 1.71 -4.46 -7.70
N GLY A 18 1.12 -3.86 -8.73
CA GLY A 18 1.13 -2.41 -8.94
C GLY A 18 0.50 -1.64 -7.78
N SER A 19 -0.66 -2.08 -7.29
CA SER A 19 -1.33 -1.45 -6.15
C SER A 19 -0.55 -1.66 -4.84
N THR A 20 0.04 -2.85 -4.66
CA THR A 20 0.92 -3.13 -3.51
C THR A 20 2.13 -2.19 -3.48
N LEU A 21 2.82 -2.02 -4.61
CA LEU A 21 3.98 -1.13 -4.70
C LEU A 21 3.60 0.34 -4.50
N ALA A 22 2.46 0.77 -5.05
CA ALA A 22 1.94 2.12 -4.83
C ALA A 22 1.64 2.37 -3.35
N MET A 23 1.02 1.42 -2.66
CA MET A 23 0.77 1.52 -1.21
C MET A 23 2.06 1.55 -0.40
N ALA A 24 3.06 0.72 -0.74
CA ALA A 24 4.37 0.76 -0.07
C ALA A 24 5.05 2.12 -0.20
N TYR A 25 4.95 2.76 -1.38
CA TYR A 25 5.44 4.14 -1.57
C TYR A 25 4.70 5.14 -0.67
N LEU A 26 3.37 5.07 -0.59
CA LEU A 26 2.59 5.95 0.28
C LEU A 26 2.97 5.78 1.76
N ILE A 27 3.28 4.55 2.18
CA ILE A 27 3.70 4.26 3.55
C ILE A 27 5.09 4.83 3.85
N ALA A 28 6.08 4.51 3.02
CA ALA A 28 7.48 4.86 3.31
C ALA A 28 7.88 6.26 2.84
N GLY A 29 7.32 6.73 1.73
CA GLY A 29 7.62 8.03 1.13
C GLY A 29 6.74 9.16 1.66
N GLU A 30 5.47 8.88 1.97
CA GLU A 30 4.50 9.89 2.45
C GLU A 30 4.07 9.69 3.90
N GLY A 31 4.58 8.66 4.59
CA GLY A 31 4.30 8.40 6.00
C GLY A 31 2.88 7.89 6.30
N LYS A 32 2.08 7.56 5.27
CA LYS A 32 0.70 7.10 5.45
C LYS A 32 0.64 5.76 6.16
N SER A 33 -0.41 5.52 6.92
CA SER A 33 -0.72 4.18 7.42
C SER A 33 -1.19 3.24 6.32
N LEU A 34 -1.19 1.94 6.58
CA LEU A 34 -1.74 0.96 5.65
C LEU A 34 -3.18 1.31 5.22
N LYS A 35 -4.01 1.71 6.20
CA LYS A 35 -5.41 2.11 5.97
C LYS A 35 -5.51 3.39 5.16
N GLU A 36 -4.69 4.40 5.46
CA GLU A 36 -4.65 5.66 4.69
C GLU A 36 -4.13 5.47 3.26
N ALA A 37 -3.14 4.59 3.08
CA ALA A 37 -2.61 4.22 1.78
C ALA A 37 -3.70 3.53 0.93
N TRP A 38 -4.46 2.61 1.54
CA TRP A 38 -5.60 1.97 0.89
C TRP A 38 -6.71 2.97 0.56
N ALA A 39 -7.11 3.83 1.51
CA ALA A 39 -8.12 4.86 1.29
C ALA A 39 -7.71 5.84 0.15
N THR A 40 -6.41 6.14 0.03
CA THR A 40 -5.88 6.94 -1.08
C THR A 40 -6.02 6.20 -2.40
N LEU A 41 -5.60 4.93 -2.45
CA LEU A 41 -5.62 4.13 -3.68
C LEU A 41 -7.05 3.83 -4.14
N ARG A 42 -7.96 3.51 -3.21
CA ARG A 42 -9.38 3.22 -3.48
C ARG A 42 -10.11 4.37 -4.16
N LYS A 43 -9.76 5.63 -3.84
CA LYS A 43 -10.32 6.82 -4.51
C LYS A 43 -9.89 6.92 -5.98
N ALA A 44 -8.71 6.41 -6.31
CA ALA A 44 -8.15 6.51 -7.66
C ALA A 44 -8.40 5.25 -8.51
N TYR A 45 -8.44 4.06 -7.90
CA TYR A 45 -8.50 2.79 -8.64
C TYR A 45 -9.07 1.63 -7.80
N LEU A 46 -10.41 1.52 -7.76
CA LEU A 46 -11.13 0.48 -6.99
C LEU A 46 -10.91 -0.96 -7.48
N ALA A 47 -10.64 -1.15 -8.78
CA ALA A 47 -10.63 -2.48 -9.41
C ALA A 47 -9.46 -3.39 -8.97
N LEU A 48 -8.41 -2.84 -8.36
CA LEU A 48 -7.17 -3.56 -8.04
C LEU A 48 -6.85 -3.55 -6.54
N ARG A 49 -7.84 -3.86 -5.69
CA ARG A 49 -7.56 -4.19 -4.29
C ARG A 49 -6.42 -5.21 -4.20
N PRO A 50 -5.33 -4.94 -3.46
CA PRO A 50 -4.26 -5.92 -3.25
C PRO A 50 -4.84 -7.24 -2.75
N ARG A 51 -4.17 -8.35 -3.08
CA ARG A 51 -4.51 -9.64 -2.47
C ARG A 51 -4.22 -9.59 -0.98
N TRP A 52 -4.94 -10.38 -0.20
CA TRP A 52 -4.81 -10.41 1.26
C TRP A 52 -3.37 -10.66 1.71
N GLU A 53 -2.69 -11.62 1.07
CA GLU A 53 -1.26 -11.93 1.27
C GLU A 53 -0.32 -10.73 1.09
N PHE A 54 -0.71 -9.76 0.25
CA PHE A 54 0.06 -8.53 0.07
C PHE A 54 -0.31 -7.46 1.09
N LEU A 55 -1.55 -7.44 1.59
CA LEU A 55 -1.92 -6.57 2.71
C LEU A 55 -1.14 -6.96 3.98
N GLU A 56 -1.04 -8.26 4.29
CA GLU A 56 -0.25 -8.75 5.43
C GLU A 56 1.23 -8.36 5.31
N ARG A 57 1.81 -8.49 4.11
CA ARG A 57 3.18 -8.04 3.83
C ARG A 57 3.32 -6.53 3.97
N LEU A 58 2.31 -5.75 3.58
CA LEU A 58 2.32 -4.30 3.75
C LEU A 58 2.15 -3.88 5.21
N ALA A 59 1.39 -4.62 6.02
CA ALA A 59 1.29 -4.38 7.46
C ALA A 59 2.64 -4.62 8.16
N ALA A 60 3.32 -5.73 7.84
CA ALA A 60 4.67 -6.00 8.32
C ALA A 60 5.69 -4.95 7.81
N PHE A 61 5.52 -4.48 6.57
CA PHE A 61 6.34 -3.41 6.02
C PHE A 61 6.14 -2.09 6.75
N GLU A 62 4.90 -1.68 7.03
CA GLU A 62 4.60 -0.49 7.81
C GLU A 62 5.25 -0.57 9.20
N GLN A 63 5.07 -1.69 9.90
CA GLN A 63 5.66 -1.93 11.21
C GLN A 63 7.17 -1.68 11.18
N LYS A 64 7.86 -2.25 10.18
CA LYS A 64 9.31 -2.10 10.03
C LYS A 64 9.72 -0.67 9.70
N VAL A 65 9.04 -0.01 8.77
CA VAL A 65 9.40 1.35 8.30
C VAL A 65 9.17 2.38 9.38
N LYS A 66 8.12 2.21 10.18
CA LYS A 66 7.72 3.15 11.24
C LYS A 66 8.18 2.73 12.64
N ASN A 67 8.85 1.60 12.76
CA ASN A 67 9.32 1.02 14.03
C ASN A 67 8.18 0.87 15.06
N LEU A 68 7.06 0.30 14.63
CA LEU A 68 5.89 0.03 15.48
C LEU A 68 6.07 -1.29 16.25
N CYS A 69 5.43 -1.41 17.42
CA CYS A 69 5.45 -2.64 18.20
C CYS A 69 4.77 -3.80 17.45
N ASP A 70 3.61 -3.53 16.85
CA ASP A 70 2.77 -4.53 16.20
C ASP A 70 2.45 -4.13 14.76
N PRO A 71 2.21 -5.10 13.85
CA PRO A 71 1.73 -4.83 12.51
C PRO A 71 0.31 -4.26 12.55
N ALA A 72 -0.03 -3.46 11.53
CA ALA A 72 -1.38 -2.93 11.39
C ALA A 72 -2.40 -4.08 11.26
N GLU A 73 -3.48 -4.00 12.04
CA GLU A 73 -4.58 -4.95 11.94
C GLU A 73 -5.31 -4.79 10.60
N ILE A 74 -5.56 -5.92 9.93
CA ILE A 74 -6.26 -5.98 8.66
C ILE A 74 -7.61 -6.65 8.92
N THR A 75 -8.68 -5.88 8.77
CA THR A 75 -10.05 -6.38 8.90
C THR A 75 -10.77 -6.29 7.55
N ASP A 76 -11.77 -7.14 7.35
CA ASP A 76 -12.58 -7.08 6.14
C ASP A 76 -13.29 -5.71 6.00
N GLU A 77 -13.81 -5.14 7.08
CA GLU A 77 -14.54 -3.86 7.06
C GLU A 77 -13.68 -2.70 6.54
N ASP A 78 -12.40 -2.67 6.90
CA ASP A 78 -11.46 -1.64 6.46
C ASP A 78 -11.04 -1.78 4.99
N PHE A 79 -11.08 -3.01 4.46
CA PHE A 79 -10.52 -3.36 3.15
C PHE A 79 -11.55 -3.93 2.16
N LEU A 80 -12.84 -3.91 2.47
CA LEU A 80 -13.96 -4.18 1.56
C LEU A 80 -14.38 -2.96 0.72
#